data_AF-A0A812VGM1-F1
#
_entry.id   AF-A0A812VGM1-F1
#
_cell.length_a   1.000
_cell.length_b   1.000
_cell.length_c   1.000
_cell.angle_alpha   90.00
_cell.angle_beta   90.00
_cell.angle_gamma   90.00
#
_symmetry.space_group_name_H-M   'P 1'
#
loop_
_entity.id
_entity.type
_entity.pdbx_description
1 polymer ?
#
loop_
_entity_poly.entity_id
_entity_poly.type
_entity_poly.pdbx_seq_one_letter_code
_entity_poly.pdbx_strand_id
1 'polypeptide(L)'
;MCTCAFVQSLSWISVGAAPQNWTIEFDSVTNVLGAVLPKIENETLAWNNDARYCVTPGILWGEAHWSKMFDLALQLTSSQAKEIFTQFIPSVNRTAHHNRPLYQLWRVVRRQPEELLVKDITCGDGINWILHFATTKLGVSVTPGFELKFTSILFHADRLNPVEVGGEQWPDVVKYFNGMIHAMESNQTSLERLLDVLHLMPIHFVYDGNAKAYFQVIGNHFPWLSAQYRSANLEGPPWFDNYDKSAVVVV
;
A
#
# COMPACT_ATOMS: atom_id res chain seq x y z
N MET A 1 -12.91 2.29 -7.58
CA MET A 1 -13.51 2.78 -6.33
C MET A 1 -12.45 2.54 -5.26
N CYS A 2 -11.77 3.61 -4.85
CA CYS A 2 -10.53 3.55 -4.08
C CYS A 2 -10.88 3.98 -2.65
N THR A 3 -10.84 3.05 -1.71
CA THR A 3 -11.21 3.31 -0.32
C THR A 3 -10.05 2.89 0.57
N CYS A 4 -8.95 3.65 0.50
CA CYS A 4 -8.02 3.73 1.61
C CYS A 4 -8.63 4.69 2.64
N ALA A 5 -8.59 4.34 3.93
CA ALA A 5 -9.14 5.17 5.01
C ALA A 5 -8.57 6.60 5.02
N PHE A 6 -7.39 6.79 4.41
CA PHE A 6 -6.84 8.07 4.00
C PHE A 6 -6.11 7.85 2.67
N VAL A 7 -6.70 8.32 1.57
CA VAL A 7 -5.97 8.35 0.30
C VAL A 7 -4.93 9.48 0.41
N GLN A 8 -3.73 9.25 -0.10
CA GLN A 8 -2.76 10.32 -0.28
C GLN A 8 -2.63 10.57 -1.78
N SER A 9 -2.80 11.82 -2.17
CA SER A 9 -2.62 12.26 -3.55
C SER A 9 -1.67 13.45 -3.61
N LEU A 10 -0.93 13.56 -4.71
CA LEU A 10 -0.18 14.77 -5.03
C LEU A 10 -0.95 15.57 -6.07
N SER A 11 -1.21 16.84 -5.77
CA SER A 11 -1.83 17.81 -6.69
C SER A 11 -0.76 18.75 -7.25
N TRP A 12 -0.78 18.96 -8.57
CA TRP A 12 0.19 19.80 -9.28
C TRP A 12 -0.48 21.00 -9.92
N ILE A 13 0.15 22.18 -9.85
CA ILE A 13 -0.33 23.40 -10.52
C ILE A 13 0.70 23.79 -11.60
N SER A 14 0.30 23.77 -12.87
CA SER A 14 1.12 24.31 -13.97
C SER A 14 1.07 25.84 -13.98
N VAL A 15 2.24 26.50 -14.03
CA VAL A 15 2.34 27.95 -14.22
C VAL A 15 2.52 28.24 -15.73
N GLY A 16 1.41 28.48 -16.43
CA GLY A 16 1.37 28.79 -17.87
C GLY A 16 0.17 28.13 -18.57
N ALA A 17 -0.65 28.94 -19.26
CA ALA A 17 -2.07 28.68 -19.56
C ALA A 17 -2.90 28.41 -18.29
N ALA A 18 -4.24 28.40 -18.38
CA ALA A 18 -5.11 28.28 -17.20
C ALA A 18 -4.63 27.15 -16.27
N PRO A 19 -4.46 27.40 -14.95
CA PRO A 19 -3.87 26.43 -14.04
C PRO A 19 -4.64 25.11 -14.13
N GLN A 20 -3.93 24.05 -14.53
CA GLN A 20 -4.47 22.70 -14.58
C GLN A 20 -3.98 21.95 -13.35
N ASN A 21 -4.93 21.36 -12.64
CA ASN A 21 -4.67 20.47 -11.53
C ASN A 21 -4.60 19.03 -12.04
N TRP A 22 -3.75 18.21 -11.42
CA TRP A 22 -3.64 16.77 -11.68
C TRP A 22 -3.45 16.05 -10.36
N THR A 23 -4.17 14.96 -10.18
CA THR A 23 -4.03 14.07 -9.02
C THR A 23 -3.21 12.86 -9.43
N ILE A 24 -2.16 12.55 -8.66
CA ILE A 24 -1.42 11.29 -8.78
C ILE A 24 -1.72 10.43 -7.55
N GLU A 25 -2.09 9.18 -7.79
CA GLU A 25 -2.35 8.17 -6.75
C GLU A 25 -1.61 6.89 -7.07
N PHE A 26 -1.12 6.17 -6.06
CA PHE A 26 -0.60 4.82 -6.20
C PHE A 26 -1.62 3.83 -5.62
N ASP A 27 -2.17 2.95 -6.46
CA ASP A 27 -3.25 2.06 -6.04
C ASP A 27 -3.21 0.72 -6.76
N SER A 28 -3.92 -0.24 -6.16
CA SER A 28 -4.33 -1.50 -6.75
C SER A 28 -5.07 -1.32 -8.08
N VAL A 29 -4.85 -2.24 -9.02
CA VAL A 29 -5.57 -2.26 -10.30
C VAL A 29 -7.02 -2.75 -10.18
N THR A 30 -7.34 -3.51 -9.13
CA THR A 30 -8.64 -4.14 -8.91
C THR A 30 -9.53 -3.44 -7.90
N ASN A 31 -8.99 -2.57 -7.03
CA ASN A 31 -9.49 -2.09 -5.73
C ASN A 31 -8.86 -2.82 -4.52
N VAL A 32 -8.98 -2.21 -3.33
CA VAL A 32 -8.37 -2.71 -2.08
C VAL A 32 -8.78 -4.15 -1.77
N LEU A 33 -10.07 -4.50 -1.88
CA LEU A 33 -10.55 -5.85 -1.60
C LEU A 33 -10.01 -6.87 -2.63
N GLY A 34 -10.02 -6.50 -3.91
CA GLY A 34 -9.48 -7.33 -4.99
C GLY A 34 -7.97 -7.54 -4.90
N ALA A 35 -7.24 -6.66 -4.20
CA ALA A 35 -5.82 -6.80 -3.97
C ALA A 35 -5.46 -7.61 -2.71
N VAL A 36 -6.37 -7.71 -1.73
CA VAL A 36 -6.11 -8.42 -0.45
C VAL A 36 -6.75 -9.80 -0.37
N LEU A 37 -7.60 -10.15 -1.34
CA LEU A 37 -8.23 -11.46 -1.44
C LEU A 37 -7.86 -12.12 -2.79
N PRO A 38 -7.48 -13.40 -2.79
CA PRO A 38 -7.27 -14.14 -4.03
C PRO A 38 -8.62 -14.51 -4.67
N LYS A 39 -8.57 -14.89 -5.94
CA LYS A 39 -9.56 -15.79 -6.55
C LYS A 39 -9.17 -17.23 -6.28
N ILE A 40 -10.14 -18.11 -6.07
CA ILE A 40 -9.89 -19.52 -5.80
C ILE A 40 -10.43 -20.35 -6.98
N GLU A 41 -9.54 -21.06 -7.67
CA GLU A 41 -9.86 -21.94 -8.78
C GLU A 41 -9.13 -23.27 -8.59
N ASN A 42 -9.86 -24.38 -8.42
CA ASN A 42 -9.27 -25.72 -8.18
C ASN A 42 -8.19 -25.70 -7.08
N GLU A 43 -8.49 -25.13 -5.91
CA GLU A 43 -7.57 -24.99 -4.78
C GLU A 43 -6.33 -24.12 -5.04
N THR A 44 -6.27 -23.47 -6.21
CA THR A 44 -5.23 -22.49 -6.56
C THR A 44 -5.69 -21.10 -6.17
N LEU A 45 -4.83 -20.35 -5.48
CA LEU A 45 -5.06 -18.97 -5.09
C LEU A 45 -4.42 -18.02 -6.12
N ALA A 46 -5.25 -17.39 -6.95
CA ALA A 46 -4.83 -16.43 -7.97
C ALA A 46 -5.00 -14.99 -7.46
N TRP A 47 -3.89 -14.28 -7.28
CA TRP A 47 -3.88 -12.92 -6.75
C TRP A 47 -3.86 -11.87 -7.86
N ASN A 48 -4.72 -10.85 -7.77
CA ASN A 48 -4.69 -9.68 -8.65
C ASN A 48 -4.45 -8.41 -7.84
N ASN A 49 -3.24 -8.33 -7.29
CA ASN A 49 -2.77 -7.29 -6.42
C ASN A 49 -1.71 -6.40 -7.07
N ASP A 50 -1.72 -6.27 -8.40
CA ASP A 50 -0.84 -5.32 -9.09
C ASP A 50 -1.12 -3.90 -8.59
N ALA A 51 -0.06 -3.13 -8.36
CA ALA A 51 -0.15 -1.74 -7.93
C ALA A 51 0.53 -0.82 -8.95
N ARG A 52 -0.05 0.36 -9.20
CA ARG A 52 0.48 1.33 -10.17
C ARG A 52 0.10 2.76 -9.81
N TYR A 53 0.84 3.71 -10.36
CA TYR A 53 0.41 5.10 -10.38
C TYR A 53 -0.72 5.32 -11.39
N CYS A 54 -1.76 5.99 -10.94
CA CYS A 54 -2.86 6.53 -11.71
C CYS A 54 -2.75 8.06 -11.72
N VAL A 55 -3.03 8.66 -12.87
CA VAL A 55 -2.97 10.12 -13.06
C VAL A 55 -4.33 10.58 -13.54
N THR A 56 -4.96 11.49 -12.80
CA THR A 56 -6.31 11.97 -13.12
C THR A 56 -6.31 13.49 -13.25
N PRO A 57 -6.93 14.06 -14.31
CA PRO A 57 -7.13 15.50 -14.41
C PRO A 57 -7.97 16.02 -13.23
N GLY A 58 -7.60 17.20 -12.72
CA GLY A 58 -8.24 17.85 -11.60
C GLY A 58 -7.74 17.38 -10.23
N ILE A 59 -8.40 17.88 -9.20
CA ILE A 59 -8.29 17.38 -7.82
C ILE A 59 -9.37 16.30 -7.69
N LEU A 60 -8.97 15.02 -7.75
CA LEU A 60 -9.89 13.89 -7.68
C LEU A 60 -10.74 14.02 -6.40
N TRP A 61 -12.06 13.82 -6.46
CA TRP A 61 -13.00 14.05 -5.34
C TRP A 61 -13.17 15.51 -4.86
N GLY A 62 -12.43 16.46 -5.42
CA GLY A 62 -12.52 17.90 -5.13
C GLY A 62 -11.84 18.32 -3.82
N GLU A 63 -11.56 19.62 -3.68
CA GLU A 63 -10.86 20.18 -2.51
C GLU A 63 -11.56 19.89 -1.18
N ALA A 64 -12.89 19.90 -1.16
CA ALA A 64 -13.67 19.62 0.04
C ALA A 64 -13.39 18.22 0.62
N HIS A 65 -13.13 17.23 -0.24
CA HIS A 65 -12.77 15.88 0.18
C HIS A 65 -11.42 15.86 0.91
N TRP A 66 -10.43 16.60 0.41
CA TRP A 66 -9.07 16.63 0.95
C TRP A 66 -8.84 17.66 2.05
N SER A 67 -9.76 18.60 2.21
CA SER A 67 -9.62 19.79 3.08
C SER A 67 -9.26 19.52 4.53
N LYS A 68 -9.41 18.29 5.04
CA LYS A 68 -8.96 17.93 6.39
C LYS A 68 -7.43 17.86 6.52
N MET A 69 -6.72 17.54 5.43
CA MET A 69 -5.25 17.44 5.37
C MET A 69 -4.76 17.79 3.96
N PHE A 70 -4.98 19.04 3.54
CA PHE A 70 -4.52 19.55 2.25
C PHE A 70 -3.31 20.48 2.45
N ASP A 71 -2.18 19.88 2.85
CA ASP A 71 -0.95 20.59 3.11
C ASP A 71 -0.02 20.56 1.89
N LEU A 72 0.69 21.67 1.66
CA LEU A 72 1.74 21.72 0.66
C LEU A 72 2.93 20.87 1.10
N ALA A 73 3.12 19.70 0.50
CA ALA A 73 4.27 18.84 0.79
C ALA A 73 5.58 19.34 0.15
N LEU A 74 5.51 19.72 -1.12
CA LEU A 74 6.62 20.29 -1.89
C LEU A 74 6.10 21.07 -3.09
N GLN A 75 6.96 21.87 -3.71
CA GLN A 75 6.67 22.59 -4.95
C GLN A 75 7.66 22.21 -6.03
N LEU A 76 7.14 21.97 -7.25
CA LEU A 76 7.93 21.50 -8.38
C LEU A 76 7.77 22.43 -9.56
N THR A 77 8.87 22.66 -10.28
CA THR A 77 8.83 23.25 -11.61
C THR A 77 8.25 22.25 -12.61
N SER A 78 7.78 22.74 -13.77
CA SER A 78 7.30 21.87 -14.84
C SER A 78 8.37 20.89 -15.36
N SER A 79 9.65 21.27 -15.31
CA SER A 79 10.75 20.37 -15.69
C SER A 79 10.89 19.22 -14.70
N GLN A 80 10.91 19.52 -13.40
CA GLN A 80 10.98 18.52 -12.35
C GLN A 80 9.76 17.60 -12.38
N ALA A 81 8.57 18.14 -12.63
CA ALA A 81 7.35 17.37 -12.86
C ALA A 81 7.53 16.34 -13.97
N LYS A 82 7.98 16.82 -15.13
CA LYS A 82 8.22 15.99 -16.29
C LYS A 82 9.23 14.88 -16.01
N GLU A 83 10.24 15.12 -15.20
CA GLU A 83 11.20 14.08 -14.82
C GLU A 83 10.56 12.97 -13.97
N ILE A 84 9.68 13.31 -13.02
CA ILE A 84 8.91 12.30 -12.27
C ILE A 84 8.06 11.45 -13.22
N PHE A 85 7.35 12.07 -14.16
CA PHE A 85 6.48 11.36 -15.10
C PHE A 85 7.22 10.55 -16.17
N THR A 86 8.44 10.95 -16.53
CA THR A 86 9.18 10.29 -17.64
C THR A 86 10.23 9.30 -17.15
N GLN A 87 10.77 9.49 -15.94
CA GLN A 87 11.82 8.63 -15.40
C GLN A 87 11.31 7.76 -14.26
N PHE A 88 10.63 8.35 -13.27
CA PHE A 88 10.24 7.64 -12.05
C PHE A 88 8.97 6.81 -12.24
N ILE A 89 7.82 7.43 -12.55
CA ILE A 89 6.53 6.71 -12.66
C ILE A 89 6.61 5.52 -13.61
N PRO A 90 7.18 5.64 -14.82
CA PRO A 90 7.27 4.50 -15.73
C PRO A 90 8.08 3.37 -15.13
N SER A 91 9.14 3.65 -14.36
CA SER A 91 9.95 2.60 -13.76
C SER A 91 9.24 1.80 -12.66
N VAL A 92 8.24 2.39 -12.00
CA VAL A 92 7.38 1.70 -11.02
C VAL A 92 6.20 1.02 -11.72
N ASN A 93 5.63 1.64 -12.77
CA ASN A 93 4.47 1.12 -13.49
C ASN A 93 4.81 0.05 -14.56
N ARG A 94 6.09 -0.12 -14.96
CA ARG A 94 6.49 -0.96 -16.11
C ARG A 94 6.66 -2.44 -15.83
N THR A 95 6.39 -2.90 -14.63
CA THR A 95 6.69 -4.28 -14.24
C THR A 95 5.51 -5.17 -14.61
N ALA A 96 5.76 -6.18 -15.45
CA ALA A 96 4.75 -7.13 -15.91
C ALA A 96 3.84 -7.63 -14.76
N HIS A 97 2.60 -8.01 -15.08
CA HIS A 97 1.65 -8.58 -14.12
C HIS A 97 2.33 -9.52 -13.12
N HIS A 98 2.00 -9.37 -11.84
CA HIS A 98 2.58 -10.13 -10.72
C HIS A 98 4.07 -9.84 -10.43
N ASN A 99 4.59 -8.70 -10.87
CA ASN A 99 5.91 -8.20 -10.43
C ASN A 99 5.75 -7.00 -9.50
N ARG A 100 6.77 -6.80 -8.65
CA ARG A 100 6.80 -5.73 -7.66
C ARG A 100 6.71 -4.34 -8.34
N PRO A 101 6.02 -3.36 -7.73
CA PRO A 101 5.28 -3.48 -6.48
C PRO A 101 3.94 -4.21 -6.63
N LEU A 102 3.63 -5.04 -5.64
CA LEU A 102 2.28 -5.57 -5.44
C LEU A 102 1.66 -4.90 -4.22
N TYR A 103 0.41 -4.49 -4.35
CA TYR A 103 -0.37 -3.89 -3.28
C TYR A 103 -0.48 -4.88 -2.12
N GLN A 104 -0.10 -4.43 -0.93
CA GLN A 104 -0.10 -5.22 0.30
C GLN A 104 -0.70 -4.35 1.40
N LEU A 105 -1.96 -4.58 1.76
CA LEU A 105 -2.64 -3.74 2.77
C LEU A 105 -2.10 -4.00 4.19
N TRP A 106 -1.75 -5.24 4.47
CA TRP A 106 -1.47 -5.71 5.83
C TRP A 106 0.00 -5.52 6.16
N ARG A 107 0.28 -4.70 7.18
CA ARG A 107 1.59 -4.65 7.83
C ARG A 107 1.60 -5.67 8.96
N VAL A 108 2.41 -6.71 8.86
CA VAL A 108 2.54 -7.70 9.96
C VAL A 108 3.68 -7.29 10.87
N VAL A 109 3.40 -7.18 12.17
CA VAL A 109 4.37 -6.74 13.19
C VAL A 109 4.40 -7.68 14.38
N ARG A 110 5.58 -7.86 14.96
CA ARG A 110 5.75 -8.35 16.34
C ARG A 110 5.75 -7.17 17.28
N ARG A 111 5.07 -7.30 18.43
CA ARG A 111 5.00 -6.21 19.44
C ARG A 111 6.25 -6.12 20.31
N GLN A 112 6.79 -7.27 20.71
CA GLN A 112 7.85 -7.34 21.73
C GLN A 112 8.92 -8.39 21.35
N PRO A 113 10.12 -7.97 20.94
CA PRO A 113 10.47 -6.59 20.54
C PRO A 113 9.70 -6.18 19.27
N GLU A 114 9.50 -4.87 19.09
CA GLU A 114 8.87 -4.32 17.89
C GLU A 114 9.68 -4.73 16.65
N GLU A 115 9.07 -5.50 15.75
CA GLU A 115 9.70 -5.95 14.52
C GLU A 115 8.69 -5.98 13.39
N LEU A 116 9.12 -5.49 12.22
CA LEU A 116 8.37 -5.62 10.98
C LEU A 116 8.58 -7.00 10.38
N LEU A 117 7.54 -7.81 10.33
CA LEU A 117 7.57 -9.16 9.75
C LEU A 117 7.17 -9.15 8.27
N VAL A 118 6.17 -8.35 7.89
CA VAL A 118 5.76 -8.10 6.49
C VAL A 118 5.45 -6.62 6.31
N LYS A 119 6.05 -5.99 5.31
CA LYS A 119 5.83 -4.58 4.96
C LYS A 119 4.54 -4.44 4.15
N ASP A 120 3.68 -3.49 4.53
CA ASP A 120 2.59 -3.04 3.65
C ASP A 120 3.14 -2.25 2.47
N ILE A 121 2.46 -2.31 1.34
CA ILE A 121 2.73 -1.50 0.15
C ILE A 121 1.39 -0.93 -0.28
N THR A 122 1.17 0.34 0.05
CA THR A 122 -0.10 1.03 -0.15
C THR A 122 0.12 2.38 -0.86
N CYS A 123 -0.94 3.17 -1.01
CA CYS A 123 -0.84 4.53 -1.55
C CYS A 123 0.16 5.41 -0.78
N GLY A 124 0.31 5.19 0.54
CA GLY A 124 1.28 5.92 1.35
C GLY A 124 2.73 5.69 0.91
N ASP A 125 3.07 4.44 0.58
CA ASP A 125 4.39 4.09 0.06
C ASP A 125 4.65 4.70 -1.32
N GLY A 126 3.65 4.70 -2.20
CA GLY A 126 3.78 5.35 -3.50
C GLY A 126 4.05 6.85 -3.40
N ILE A 127 3.31 7.58 -2.56
CA ILE A 127 3.59 9.00 -2.33
C ILE A 127 4.97 9.18 -1.70
N ASN A 128 5.35 8.32 -0.76
CA ASN A 128 6.69 8.33 -0.16
C ASN A 128 7.79 8.24 -1.24
N TRP A 129 7.66 7.30 -2.18
CA TRP A 129 8.66 7.13 -3.24
C TRP A 129 8.77 8.34 -4.18
N ILE A 130 7.65 9.01 -4.51
CA ILE A 130 7.68 10.26 -5.30
C ILE A 130 8.42 11.36 -4.54
N LEU A 131 8.08 11.56 -3.26
CA LEU A 131 8.72 12.57 -2.41
C LEU A 131 10.22 12.29 -2.24
N HIS A 132 10.59 11.03 -2.04
CA HIS A 132 11.99 10.60 -1.98
C HIS A 132 12.73 10.84 -3.30
N PHE A 133 12.14 10.51 -4.44
CA PHE A 133 12.75 10.80 -5.75
C PHE A 133 12.94 12.31 -5.97
N ALA A 134 11.93 13.12 -5.66
CA ALA A 134 12.01 14.58 -5.80
C ALA A 134 13.12 15.18 -4.91
N THR A 135 13.22 14.73 -3.65
CA THR A 135 14.21 15.26 -2.70
C THR A 135 15.63 14.82 -3.04
N THR A 136 15.84 13.53 -3.29
CA THR A 136 17.19 12.96 -3.45
C THR A 136 17.77 13.14 -4.84
N LYS A 137 16.93 13.19 -5.88
CA LYS A 137 17.42 13.22 -7.27
C LYS A 137 17.15 14.51 -7.99
N LEU A 138 16.06 15.19 -7.67
CA LEU A 138 15.75 16.49 -8.24
C LEU A 138 16.22 17.67 -7.35
N GLY A 139 16.71 17.37 -6.14
CA GLY A 139 17.19 18.37 -5.18
C GLY A 139 16.08 19.28 -4.64
N VAL A 140 14.82 18.82 -4.65
CA VAL A 140 13.66 19.61 -4.23
C VAL A 140 13.48 19.48 -2.73
N SER A 141 13.49 20.59 -2.01
CA SER A 141 13.20 20.57 -0.57
C SER A 141 11.70 20.38 -0.31
N VAL A 142 11.37 19.57 0.70
CA VAL A 142 10.01 19.54 1.26
C VAL A 142 9.74 20.84 2.03
N THR A 143 8.46 21.18 2.18
CA THR A 143 8.04 22.33 3.01
C THR A 143 8.59 22.17 4.44
N PRO A 144 9.14 23.24 5.06
CA PRO A 144 9.63 23.17 6.43
C PRO A 144 8.56 22.66 7.41
N GLY A 145 8.92 21.68 8.23
CA GLY A 145 8.01 21.03 9.18
C GLY A 145 7.06 20.00 8.58
N PHE A 146 7.14 19.73 7.27
CA PHE A 146 6.38 18.65 6.65
C PHE A 146 6.77 17.28 7.23
N GLU A 147 5.77 16.51 7.62
CA GLU A 147 5.93 15.15 8.12
C GLU A 147 5.00 14.23 7.34
N LEU A 148 5.56 13.26 6.60
CA LEU A 148 4.75 12.29 5.88
C LEU A 148 4.07 11.36 6.87
N LYS A 149 2.74 11.40 6.91
CA LYS A 149 1.91 10.51 7.74
C LYS A 149 0.84 9.81 6.94
N PHE A 150 0.77 8.49 7.07
CA PHE A 150 -0.29 7.70 6.44
C PHE A 150 -0.79 6.61 7.37
N THR A 151 -1.96 6.07 7.03
CA THR A 151 -2.57 4.99 7.80
C THR A 151 -2.00 3.65 7.38
N SER A 152 -1.64 2.84 8.37
CA SER A 152 -1.28 1.45 8.19
C SER A 152 -2.19 0.56 9.00
N ILE A 153 -2.56 -0.59 8.45
CA ILE A 153 -3.33 -1.61 9.16
C ILE A 153 -2.36 -2.67 9.66
N LEU A 154 -2.21 -2.75 10.97
CA LEU A 154 -1.27 -3.63 11.64
C LEU A 154 -1.91 -4.96 12.01
N PHE A 155 -1.24 -6.04 11.65
CA PHE A 155 -1.52 -7.42 12.06
C PHE A 155 -0.47 -7.82 13.09
N HIS A 156 -0.90 -8.18 14.30
CA HIS A 156 0.04 -8.49 15.38
C HIS A 156 0.34 -9.99 15.40
N ALA A 157 1.61 -10.39 15.34
CA ALA A 157 2.03 -11.77 15.35
C ALA A 157 3.34 -11.94 16.12
N ASP A 158 3.54 -13.08 16.79
CA ASP A 158 4.82 -13.37 17.46
C ASP A 158 5.89 -13.76 16.43
N ARG A 159 5.50 -14.52 15.40
CA ARG A 159 6.34 -14.91 14.27
C ARG A 159 5.52 -15.38 13.07
N LEU A 160 6.20 -15.54 11.95
CA LEU A 160 5.67 -16.13 10.73
C LEU A 160 6.42 -17.42 10.39
N ASN A 161 5.68 -18.48 10.09
CA ASN A 161 6.25 -19.72 9.58
C ASN A 161 5.92 -19.81 8.08
N PRO A 162 6.91 -20.00 7.18
CA PRO A 162 6.63 -20.19 5.76
C PRO A 162 5.72 -21.40 5.52
N VAL A 163 4.80 -21.27 4.58
CA VAL A 163 3.92 -22.37 4.13
C VAL A 163 4.23 -22.68 2.67
N GLU A 164 4.49 -23.95 2.40
CA GLU A 164 4.74 -24.44 1.05
C GLU A 164 3.41 -24.61 0.28
N VAL A 165 3.38 -24.14 -0.96
CA VAL A 165 2.22 -24.32 -1.85
C VAL A 165 2.07 -25.80 -2.20
N GLY A 166 0.90 -26.37 -1.93
CA GLY A 166 0.64 -27.80 -2.12
C GLY A 166 1.19 -28.71 -1.02
N GLY A 167 1.82 -28.15 0.03
CA GLY A 167 2.25 -28.89 1.21
C GLY A 167 1.09 -29.31 2.13
N GLU A 168 1.42 -29.95 3.25
CA GLU A 168 0.43 -30.49 4.22
C GLU A 168 -0.55 -29.42 4.75
N GLN A 169 -0.08 -28.19 4.95
CA GLN A 169 -0.90 -27.08 5.46
C GLN A 169 -1.69 -26.35 4.36
N TRP A 170 -1.49 -26.67 3.09
CA TRP A 170 -2.12 -25.95 1.99
C TRP A 170 -3.66 -25.99 2.00
N PRO A 171 -4.33 -27.12 2.32
CA PRO A 171 -5.79 -27.14 2.44
C PRO A 171 -6.32 -26.15 3.47
N ASP A 172 -5.61 -25.92 4.57
CA ASP A 172 -5.98 -24.94 5.59
C ASP A 172 -5.82 -23.50 5.09
N VAL A 173 -4.77 -23.23 4.29
CA VAL A 173 -4.58 -21.93 3.63
C VAL A 173 -5.75 -21.63 2.69
N VAL A 174 -6.12 -22.58 1.83
CA VAL A 174 -7.22 -22.43 0.88
C VAL A 174 -8.54 -22.22 1.62
N LYS A 175 -8.81 -23.04 2.65
CA LYS A 175 -10.00 -22.92 3.49
C LYS A 175 -10.09 -21.55 4.16
N TYR A 176 -8.98 -21.05 4.70
CA TYR A 176 -8.92 -19.74 5.35
C TYR A 176 -9.25 -18.60 4.38
N PHE A 177 -8.58 -18.54 3.22
CA PHE A 177 -8.87 -17.50 2.23
C PHE A 177 -10.27 -17.62 1.64
N ASN A 178 -10.81 -18.83 1.48
CA ASN A 178 -12.20 -19.02 1.06
C ASN A 178 -13.18 -18.44 2.09
N GLY A 179 -12.90 -18.65 3.39
CA GLY A 179 -13.68 -18.04 4.47
C GLY A 179 -13.61 -16.51 4.44
N MET A 180 -12.43 -15.92 4.20
CA MET A 180 -12.28 -14.47 4.04
C MET A 180 -13.07 -13.91 2.86
N ILE A 181 -13.10 -14.62 1.72
CA ILE A 181 -13.88 -14.24 0.55
C ILE A 181 -15.37 -14.27 0.88
N HIS A 182 -15.85 -15.36 1.48
CA HIS A 182 -17.26 -15.51 1.87
C HIS A 182 -17.72 -14.38 2.81
N ALA A 183 -16.92 -14.07 3.83
CA ALA A 183 -17.20 -13.00 4.77
C ALA A 183 -17.31 -11.60 4.10
N MET A 184 -16.75 -11.43 2.90
CA MET A 184 -16.73 -10.16 2.17
C MET A 184 -17.75 -10.11 1.03
N GLU A 185 -18.59 -11.14 0.87
CA GLU A 185 -19.63 -11.18 -0.16
C GLU A 185 -20.69 -10.09 0.07
N SER A 186 -21.15 -9.48 -1.03
CA SER A 186 -22.08 -8.34 -1.01
C SER A 186 -23.49 -8.70 -0.54
N ASN A 187 -23.83 -9.99 -0.53
CA ASN A 187 -25.18 -10.48 -0.32
C ASN A 187 -25.50 -10.75 1.15
N GLN A 188 -24.51 -10.59 2.04
CA GLN A 188 -24.66 -10.78 3.47
C GLN A 188 -25.17 -9.50 4.16
N THR A 189 -25.94 -9.69 5.23
CA THR A 189 -26.27 -8.62 6.16
C THR A 189 -25.03 -8.15 6.93
N SER A 190 -25.05 -6.93 7.47
CA SER A 190 -23.93 -6.41 8.27
C SER A 190 -23.62 -7.26 9.51
N LEU A 191 -24.64 -7.93 10.08
CA LEU A 191 -24.46 -8.81 11.25
C LEU A 191 -23.79 -10.13 10.85
N GLU A 192 -24.21 -10.76 9.76
CA GLU A 192 -23.57 -11.97 9.23
C GLU A 192 -22.11 -11.68 8.89
N ARG A 193 -21.84 -10.59 8.17
CA ARG A 193 -20.47 -10.14 7.87
C ARG A 193 -19.64 -9.94 9.14
N LEU A 194 -20.21 -9.31 10.16
CA LEU A 194 -19.51 -9.12 11.45
C LEU A 194 -19.18 -10.46 12.11
N LEU A 195 -20.15 -11.38 12.16
CA LEU A 195 -19.95 -12.70 12.75
C LEU A 195 -18.89 -13.48 11.97
N ASP A 196 -18.95 -13.49 10.64
CA ASP A 196 -17.96 -14.18 9.80
C ASP A 196 -16.56 -13.60 9.97
N VAL A 197 -16.43 -12.28 9.99
CA VAL A 197 -15.16 -11.61 10.30
C VAL A 197 -14.66 -12.01 11.68
N LEU A 198 -15.52 -12.10 12.69
CA LEU A 198 -15.12 -12.57 14.04
C LEU A 198 -14.66 -14.03 14.05
N HIS A 199 -15.27 -14.92 13.26
CA HIS A 199 -14.85 -16.31 13.13
C HIS A 199 -13.51 -16.48 12.40
N LEU A 200 -13.12 -15.51 11.57
CA LEU A 200 -11.82 -15.46 10.92
C LEU A 200 -10.71 -14.92 11.84
N MET A 201 -11.06 -14.57 13.08
CA MET A 201 -10.10 -14.17 14.12
C MET A 201 -9.87 -15.34 15.10
N PRO A 202 -8.61 -15.63 15.46
CA PRO A 202 -7.39 -14.94 15.06
C PRO A 202 -7.00 -15.21 13.59
N ILE A 203 -6.23 -14.28 13.02
CA ILE A 203 -5.68 -14.38 11.67
C ILE A 203 -4.69 -15.54 11.64
N HIS A 204 -4.92 -16.51 10.76
CA HIS A 204 -4.12 -17.74 10.69
C HIS A 204 -3.09 -17.72 9.57
N PHE A 205 -3.39 -17.07 8.44
CA PHE A 205 -2.50 -17.03 7.30
C PHE A 205 -2.41 -15.63 6.70
N VAL A 206 -1.24 -15.32 6.14
CA VAL A 206 -0.98 -14.09 5.39
C VAL A 206 -0.22 -14.45 4.11
N TYR A 207 -0.54 -13.76 3.03
CA TYR A 207 0.23 -13.79 1.79
C TYR A 207 1.02 -12.48 1.68
N ASP A 208 2.32 -12.58 1.42
CA ASP A 208 3.14 -11.45 1.00
C ASP A 208 3.34 -11.56 -0.51
N GLY A 209 2.60 -10.74 -1.26
CA GLY A 209 2.71 -10.70 -2.72
C GLY A 209 4.11 -10.33 -3.20
N ASN A 210 4.79 -9.44 -2.48
CA ASN A 210 6.11 -8.97 -2.88
C ASN A 210 7.18 -10.04 -2.65
N ALA A 211 7.09 -10.82 -1.58
CA ALA A 211 7.94 -12.01 -1.39
C ALA A 211 7.46 -13.24 -2.19
N LYS A 212 6.24 -13.22 -2.73
CA LYS A 212 5.56 -14.37 -3.36
C LYS A 212 5.51 -15.59 -2.44
N ALA A 213 5.20 -15.35 -1.17
CA ALA A 213 5.25 -16.37 -0.12
C ALA A 213 4.01 -16.33 0.78
N TYR A 214 3.59 -17.51 1.23
CA TYR A 214 2.54 -17.69 2.23
C TYR A 214 3.18 -17.94 3.59
N PHE A 215 2.54 -17.42 4.63
CA PHE A 215 2.97 -17.61 5.99
C PHE A 215 1.82 -17.99 6.89
N GLN A 216 2.06 -18.95 7.77
CA GLN A 216 1.25 -19.21 8.94
C GLN A 216 1.61 -18.17 10.01
N VAL A 217 0.59 -17.55 10.56
CA VAL A 217 0.70 -16.54 11.61
C VAL A 217 0.67 -17.24 12.97
N ILE A 218 1.75 -17.07 13.74
CA ILE A 218 1.87 -17.66 15.08
C ILE A 218 1.75 -16.56 16.13
N GLY A 219 0.94 -16.80 17.17
CA GLY A 219 0.80 -15.87 18.29
C GLY A 219 -0.05 -14.62 18.00
N ASN A 220 -0.97 -14.69 17.03
CA ASN A 220 -1.92 -13.60 16.80
C ASN A 220 -2.86 -13.44 18.00
N HIS A 221 -2.83 -12.27 18.63
CA HIS A 221 -3.59 -11.99 19.85
C HIS A 221 -4.24 -10.61 19.80
N PHE A 222 -5.26 -10.42 20.64
CA PHE A 222 -6.02 -9.16 20.68
C PHE A 222 -5.15 -7.94 21.07
N PRO A 223 -5.38 -6.73 20.49
CA PRO A 223 -6.18 -6.51 19.29
C PRO A 223 -5.46 -7.12 18.08
N TRP A 224 -6.12 -8.07 17.42
CA TRP A 224 -5.54 -8.82 16.31
C TRP A 224 -5.21 -7.90 15.11
N LEU A 225 -6.00 -6.83 14.99
CA LEU A 225 -5.93 -5.77 14.00
C LEU A 225 -5.91 -4.41 14.70
N SER A 226 -5.10 -3.48 14.21
CA SER A 226 -5.18 -2.09 14.61
C SER A 226 -4.85 -1.16 13.44
N ALA A 227 -5.62 -0.10 13.23
CA ALA A 227 -5.22 0.98 12.34
C ALA A 227 -4.35 1.99 13.10
N GLN A 228 -3.22 2.38 12.53
CA GLN A 228 -2.36 3.41 13.08
C GLN A 228 -2.09 4.49 12.03
N TYR A 229 -2.27 5.74 12.43
CA TYR A 229 -1.80 6.88 11.66
C TYR A 229 -0.36 7.17 12.08
N ARG A 230 0.60 6.79 11.22
CA ARG A 230 2.01 6.76 11.55
C ARG A 230 2.82 7.69 10.67
N SER A 231 3.89 8.22 11.23
CA SER A 231 4.91 8.96 10.51
C SER A 231 5.83 8.00 9.75
N ALA A 232 6.30 8.42 8.59
CA ALA A 232 7.22 7.65 7.76
C ALA A 232 8.39 8.53 7.31
N ASN A 233 9.59 7.97 7.37
CA ASN A 233 10.77 8.58 6.76
C ASN A 233 10.63 8.54 5.23
N LEU A 234 11.22 9.53 4.56
CA LEU A 234 11.26 9.54 3.10
C LEU A 234 12.20 8.46 2.58
N GLU A 235 11.64 7.43 1.94
CA GLU A 235 12.38 6.29 1.41
C GLU A 235 11.96 5.99 -0.03
N GLY A 236 12.88 5.45 -0.83
CA GLY A 236 12.61 5.00 -2.19
C GLY A 236 11.98 3.59 -2.23
N PRO A 237 11.61 3.10 -3.43
CA PRO A 237 11.15 1.73 -3.59
C PRO A 237 12.30 0.76 -3.27
N PRO A 238 12.06 -0.32 -2.50
CA PRO A 238 13.13 -1.19 -2.00
C PRO A 238 13.85 -2.02 -3.08
N TRP A 239 13.28 -2.14 -4.28
CA TRP A 239 13.92 -2.81 -5.44
C TRP A 239 14.69 -1.84 -6.35
N PHE A 240 14.73 -0.56 -5.99
CA PHE A 240 15.33 0.48 -6.81
C PHE A 240 16.78 0.72 -6.38
N ASP A 241 17.64 -0.28 -6.61
CA ASP A 241 19.04 -0.33 -6.15
C ASP A 241 19.97 0.77 -6.72
N ASN A 242 19.48 1.61 -7.64
CA ASN A 242 20.27 2.64 -8.33
C ASN A 242 20.10 4.06 -7.76
N TYR A 243 19.27 4.26 -6.72
CA TYR A 243 19.21 5.53 -6.00
C TYR A 243 20.28 5.53 -4.90
N ASP A 244 21.48 5.97 -5.29
CA ASP A 244 22.61 6.38 -4.44
C ASP A 244 22.23 6.58 -2.95
N LYS A 245 22.71 5.70 -2.06
CA LYS A 245 22.47 5.76 -0.60
C LYS A 245 23.16 6.96 0.08
N SER A 246 23.57 7.97 -0.69
CA SER A 246 24.51 9.02 -0.29
C SER A 246 23.86 10.37 0.07
N ALA A 247 22.54 10.50 0.05
CA ALA A 247 21.86 11.74 0.42
C ALA A 247 20.88 11.54 1.59
N VAL A 248 21.41 11.29 2.80
CA VAL A 248 20.67 11.62 4.02
C VAL A 248 20.87 13.12 4.26
N VAL A 249 19.97 13.94 3.72
CA VAL A 249 19.87 15.34 4.14
C VAL A 249 19.16 15.33 5.49
N VAL A 250 19.95 15.38 6.55
CA VAL A 250 19.45 15.77 7.88
C VAL A 250 19.11 17.26 7.76
N VAL A 251 17.81 17.59 7.78
CA VAL A 251 17.34 18.95 8.01
C VAL A 251 17.11 19.14 9.50
#